data_AF-A0A081BZ10-F1
#
_entry.id   AF-A0A081BZ10-F1
#
_cell.length_a   1.000
_cell.length_b   1.000
_cell.length_c   1.000
_cell.angle_alpha   90.00
_cell.angle_beta   90.00
_cell.angle_gamma   90.00
#
_symmetry.space_group_name_H-M   'P 1'
#
loop_
_entity.id
_entity.type
_entity.pdbx_description
1 polymer ?
#
loop_
_entity_poly.entity_id
_entity_poly.type
_entity_poly.pdbx_seq_one_letter_code
_entity_poly.pdbx_strand_id
1 'polypeptide(L)'
;MEKIKSILGYSWAIMTVPFAFAIMFSAPIIYQTLFEARGLKVTDRISGAEVVQVIERNEYSIYLHKPVFDGFFHERNSGFVQVDFIAETVLPLQIEEAIDYDLDNAPDFHISINTQSNEYSLKAATENVKQLGAEEVYVLENRRTIRVEIER
;
A
#
# COMPACT_ATOMS: atom_id res chain seq x y z
N MET A 1 47.18 7.98 13.58
CA MET A 1 46.35 8.44 12.44
C MET A 1 45.85 7.27 11.60
N GLU A 2 46.72 6.32 11.22
CA GLU A 2 46.38 5.10 10.48
C GLU A 2 45.15 4.35 11.06
N LYS A 3 45.18 4.03 12.36
CA LYS A 3 44.08 3.29 13.03
C LYS A 3 42.74 4.03 13.02
N ILE A 4 42.75 5.36 13.10
CA ILE A 4 41.53 6.19 13.08
C ILE A 4 40.92 6.16 11.67
N LYS A 5 41.76 6.25 10.63
CA LYS A 5 41.30 6.12 9.23
C LYS A 5 40.72 4.74 8.95
N SER A 6 41.34 3.68 9.46
CA SER A 6 40.81 2.31 9.31
C SER A 6 39.49 2.14 10.03
N ILE A 7 39.36 2.62 11.27
CA ILE A 7 38.09 2.57 12.02
C ILE A 7 36.99 3.32 11.27
N LEU A 8 37.26 4.52 10.75
CA LEU A 8 36.29 5.29 9.97
C LEU A 8 35.86 4.54 8.70
N GLY A 9 36.80 3.92 7.98
CA GLY A 9 36.52 3.15 6.77
C GLY A 9 35.66 1.92 7.04
N TYR A 10 35.97 1.16 8.11
CA TYR A 10 35.18 -0.01 8.48
C TYR A 10 33.81 0.38 9.04
N SER A 11 33.70 1.46 9.82
CA SER A 11 32.41 1.98 10.27
C SER A 11 31.54 2.43 9.09
N TRP A 12 32.14 3.07 8.08
CA TRP A 12 31.44 3.43 6.85
C TRP A 12 30.94 2.20 6.10
N ALA A 13 31.80 1.19 5.90
CA ALA A 13 31.42 -0.06 5.24
C ALA A 13 30.28 -0.78 5.99
N ILE A 14 30.33 -0.83 7.33
CA ILE A 14 29.26 -1.44 8.12
C ILE A 14 27.95 -0.68 7.96
N MET A 15 27.98 0.66 7.92
CA MET A 15 26.78 1.47 7.72
C MET A 15 26.17 1.34 6.32
N THR A 16 26.94 0.95 5.29
CA THR A 16 26.37 0.76 3.95
C THR A 16 25.33 -0.35 3.88
N VAL A 17 25.45 -1.40 4.70
CA VAL A 17 24.49 -2.52 4.70
C VAL A 17 23.12 -2.09 5.24
N PRO A 18 22.99 -1.51 6.45
CA PRO A 18 21.73 -0.95 6.92
C PRO A 18 21.17 0.13 6.01
N PHE A 19 22.03 0.98 5.43
CA PHE A 19 21.59 2.05 4.55
C PHE A 19 21.00 1.50 3.24
N ALA A 20 21.61 0.46 2.67
CA ALA A 20 21.06 -0.23 1.50
C ALA A 20 19.68 -0.84 1.82
N PHE A 21 19.50 -1.46 2.99
CA PHE A 21 18.19 -1.95 3.42
C PHE A 21 17.19 -0.80 3.61
N ALA A 22 17.59 0.31 4.23
CA ALA A 22 16.72 1.46 4.43
C ALA A 22 16.23 2.05 3.10
N ILE A 23 17.10 2.23 2.12
CA ILE A 23 16.72 2.71 0.78
C ILE A 23 15.83 1.67 0.08
N MET A 24 16.09 0.37 0.25
CA MET A 24 15.28 -0.69 -0.35
C MET A 24 13.83 -0.66 0.14
N PHE A 25 13.62 -0.41 1.44
CA PHE A 25 12.28 -0.32 2.03
C PHE A 25 11.60 1.04 1.81
N SER A 26 12.32 2.10 1.41
CA SER A 26 11.75 3.45 1.29
C SER A 26 11.28 3.84 -0.12
N ALA A 27 11.56 3.05 -1.18
CA ALA A 27 11.26 3.45 -2.56
C ALA A 27 10.65 2.32 -3.43
N PRO A 28 9.49 1.74 -3.05
CA PRO A 28 8.95 0.52 -3.65
C PRO A 28 8.73 0.55 -5.17
N ILE A 29 8.42 1.71 -5.76
CA ILE A 29 8.11 1.86 -7.20
C ILE A 29 9.34 1.61 -8.09
N ILE A 30 10.54 2.03 -7.66
CA ILE A 30 11.77 1.86 -8.47
C ILE A 30 12.22 0.40 -8.43
N TYR A 31 11.98 -0.30 -7.33
CA TYR A 31 12.42 -1.68 -7.16
C TYR A 31 11.54 -2.68 -7.88
N GLN A 32 10.22 -2.46 -7.96
CA GLN A 32 9.31 -3.33 -8.70
C GLN A 32 9.74 -3.52 -10.15
N THR A 33 9.97 -2.42 -10.86
CA THR A 33 10.39 -2.46 -12.27
C THR A 33 11.74 -3.15 -12.46
N LEU A 34 12.70 -2.93 -11.54
CA LEU A 34 14.01 -3.59 -11.59
C LEU A 34 13.95 -5.09 -11.28
N PHE A 35 13.13 -5.50 -10.32
CA PHE A 35 12.96 -6.91 -9.94
C PHE A 35 12.20 -7.69 -11.02
N GLU A 36 11.14 -7.11 -11.58
CA GLU A 36 10.38 -7.72 -12.68
C GLU A 36 11.24 -7.89 -13.94
N ALA A 37 12.04 -6.89 -14.30
CA ALA A 37 12.98 -6.98 -15.42
C ALA A 37 14.03 -8.10 -15.25
N ARG A 38 14.27 -8.55 -14.02
CA ARG A 38 15.17 -9.65 -13.67
C ARG A 38 14.43 -10.98 -13.43
N GLY A 39 13.12 -11.03 -13.70
CA GLY A 39 12.29 -12.22 -13.49
C GLY A 39 12.01 -12.55 -12.03
N LEU A 40 12.24 -11.60 -11.11
CA LEU A 40 11.95 -11.75 -9.70
C LEU A 40 10.55 -11.20 -9.41
N LYS A 41 9.68 -12.01 -8.82
CA LYS A 41 8.32 -11.61 -8.44
C LYS A 41 8.35 -10.81 -7.13
N VAL A 42 7.84 -9.58 -7.15
CA VAL A 42 7.57 -8.82 -5.92
C VAL A 42 6.35 -9.43 -5.22
N THR A 43 6.41 -9.56 -3.90
CA THR A 43 5.33 -10.19 -3.14
C THR A 43 4.07 -9.32 -3.14
N ASP A 44 2.92 -9.97 -3.10
CA ASP A 44 1.61 -9.31 -3.10
C ASP A 44 1.45 -8.39 -1.87
N ARG A 45 2.14 -8.73 -0.76
CA ARG A 45 2.27 -7.89 0.43
C ARG A 45 2.88 -6.51 0.15
N ILE A 46 3.79 -6.40 -0.81
CA ILE A 46 4.43 -5.12 -1.19
C ILE A 46 3.63 -4.43 -2.29
N SER A 47 3.22 -5.17 -3.33
CA SER A 47 2.51 -4.59 -4.49
C SER A 47 1.06 -4.23 -4.22
N GLY A 48 0.45 -4.80 -3.17
CA GLY A 48 -0.98 -4.73 -2.93
C GLY A 48 -1.79 -5.77 -3.71
N ALA A 49 -1.14 -6.76 -4.33
CA ALA A 49 -1.72 -7.77 -5.23
C ALA A 49 -2.29 -7.21 -6.55
N GLU A 50 -2.85 -8.12 -7.35
CA GLU A 50 -3.53 -7.80 -8.61
C GLU A 50 -4.84 -7.05 -8.39
N VAL A 51 -5.19 -6.19 -9.35
CA VAL A 51 -6.50 -5.52 -9.39
C VAL A 51 -7.56 -6.52 -9.83
N VAL A 52 -8.59 -6.69 -9.01
CA VAL A 52 -9.71 -7.61 -9.27
C VAL A 52 -10.94 -6.89 -9.82
N GLN A 53 -11.08 -5.60 -9.53
CA GLN A 53 -12.18 -4.79 -10.01
C GLN A 53 -11.73 -3.35 -10.25
N VAL A 54 -12.20 -2.76 -11.35
CA VAL A 54 -12.08 -1.33 -11.62
C VAL A 54 -13.48 -0.76 -11.68
N ILE A 55 -13.71 0.28 -10.89
CA ILE A 55 -14.99 0.96 -10.80
C ILE A 55 -14.79 2.40 -11.30
N GLU A 56 -15.38 2.70 -12.45
CA GLU A 56 -15.31 4.03 -13.04
C GLU A 56 -16.32 4.97 -12.36
N ARG A 57 -15.85 6.17 -12.01
CA ARG A 57 -16.67 7.32 -11.63
C ARG A 57 -16.40 8.46 -12.62
N ASN A 58 -17.19 9.52 -12.54
CA ASN A 58 -17.06 10.64 -13.47
C ASN A 58 -15.71 11.37 -13.35
N GLU A 59 -15.16 11.49 -12.13
CA GLU A 59 -13.96 12.32 -11.86
C GLU A 59 -12.71 11.50 -11.50
N TYR A 60 -12.89 10.21 -11.19
CA TYR A 60 -11.83 9.30 -10.79
C TYR A 60 -12.25 7.85 -11.02
N SER A 61 -11.32 6.92 -10.88
CA SER A 61 -11.57 5.49 -10.91
C SER A 61 -11.06 4.85 -9.63
N ILE A 62 -11.74 3.79 -9.20
CA ILE A 62 -11.39 3.00 -8.03
C ILE A 62 -10.83 1.68 -8.53
N TYR A 63 -9.61 1.35 -8.11
CA TYR A 63 -8.98 0.07 -8.39
C TYR A 63 -8.96 -0.72 -7.09
N LEU A 64 -9.79 -1.75 -7.05
CA LEU A 64 -9.88 -2.66 -5.93
C LEU A 64 -8.93 -3.84 -6.18
N HIS A 65 -8.02 -4.05 -5.24
CA HIS A 65 -7.07 -5.15 -5.31
C HIS A 65 -7.58 -6.38 -4.58
N LYS A 66 -6.99 -7.53 -4.91
CA LYS A 66 -7.25 -8.78 -4.20
C LYS A 66 -6.83 -8.67 -2.72
N PRO A 67 -7.62 -9.25 -1.80
CA PRO A 67 -7.23 -9.39 -0.39
C PRO A 67 -5.91 -10.16 -0.21
N VAL A 68 -4.98 -9.60 0.58
CA VAL A 68 -3.63 -10.14 0.80
C VAL A 68 -3.45 -10.63 2.23
N PHE A 69 -3.08 -11.89 2.37
CA PHE A 69 -2.85 -12.57 3.66
C PHE A 69 -1.47 -13.23 3.74
N ASP A 70 -0.60 -12.89 2.80
CA ASP A 70 0.75 -13.43 2.71
C ASP A 70 1.57 -13.06 3.96
N GLY A 71 2.03 -14.09 4.68
CA GLY A 71 3.10 -13.98 5.66
C GLY A 71 4.44 -14.42 5.08
N PHE A 72 5.51 -14.18 5.81
CA PHE A 72 6.87 -14.50 5.35
C PHE A 72 7.12 -16.01 5.23
N PHE A 73 6.48 -16.81 6.09
CA PHE A 73 6.66 -18.26 6.14
C PHE A 73 5.37 -19.05 5.84
N HIS A 74 4.20 -18.45 6.06
CA HIS A 74 2.89 -19.07 5.89
C HIS A 74 1.83 -17.97 5.78
N GLU A 75 0.66 -18.31 5.27
CA GLU A 75 -0.50 -17.41 5.29
C GLU A 75 -0.86 -17.00 6.72
N ARG A 76 -1.49 -15.83 6.84
CA ARG A 76 -1.91 -15.22 8.10
C ARG A 76 -3.44 -15.16 8.17
N ASN A 77 -3.98 -15.13 9.39
CA ASN A 77 -5.41 -14.87 9.61
C ASN A 77 -5.77 -13.38 9.49
N SER A 78 -4.76 -12.50 9.57
CA SER A 78 -4.92 -11.06 9.35
C SER A 78 -4.14 -10.63 8.11
N GLY A 79 -4.76 -9.73 7.35
CA GLY A 79 -4.30 -9.26 6.06
C GLY A 79 -4.77 -7.85 5.78
N PHE A 80 -4.73 -7.46 4.52
CA PHE A 80 -5.29 -6.20 4.08
C PHE A 80 -5.91 -6.31 2.68
N VAL A 81 -6.83 -5.40 2.38
CA VAL A 81 -7.24 -5.10 1.01
C VAL A 81 -6.75 -3.70 0.64
N GLN A 82 -6.22 -3.55 -0.58
CA GLN A 82 -5.77 -2.27 -1.10
C GLN A 82 -6.82 -1.68 -2.04
N VAL A 83 -7.07 -0.39 -1.89
CA VAL A 83 -7.97 0.38 -2.76
C VAL A 83 -7.23 1.62 -3.24
N ASP A 84 -7.14 1.78 -4.55
CA ASP A 84 -6.56 2.97 -5.16
C ASP A 84 -7.64 3.85 -5.78
N PHE A 85 -7.60 5.14 -5.46
CA PHE A 85 -8.40 6.19 -6.07
C PHE A 85 -7.49 6.94 -7.03
N ILE A 86 -7.81 6.94 -8.32
CA ILE A 86 -6.97 7.54 -9.37
C ILE A 86 -7.81 8.47 -10.23
N ALA A 87 -7.40 9.74 -10.34
CA ALA A 87 -7.96 10.71 -11.27
C ALA A 87 -7.01 11.00 -12.43
N GLU A 88 -7.54 11.49 -13.55
CA GLU A 88 -6.72 11.93 -14.68
C GLU A 88 -5.86 13.16 -14.32
N THR A 89 -6.39 14.05 -13.47
CA THR A 89 -5.74 15.33 -13.13
C THR A 89 -5.58 15.52 -11.63
N VAL A 90 -6.68 15.73 -10.90
CA VAL A 90 -6.68 15.90 -9.44
C VAL A 90 -7.88 15.14 -8.88
N LEU A 91 -7.69 14.53 -7.71
CA LEU A 91 -8.81 13.90 -7.03
C LEU A 91 -9.78 14.96 -6.49
N PRO A 92 -11.09 14.65 -6.43
CA PRO A 92 -12.06 15.55 -5.81
C PRO A 92 -11.73 15.78 -4.34
N LEU A 93 -12.16 16.92 -3.80
CA LEU A 93 -11.90 17.32 -2.42
C LEU A 93 -12.44 16.32 -1.40
N GLN A 94 -13.57 15.69 -1.72
CA GLN A 94 -14.26 14.72 -0.89
C GLN A 94 -14.55 13.48 -1.73
N ILE A 95 -14.18 12.31 -1.22
CA ILE A 95 -14.52 11.00 -1.78
C ILE A 95 -15.33 10.26 -0.73
N GLU A 96 -16.45 9.68 -1.12
CA GLU A 96 -17.28 8.82 -0.28
C GLU A 96 -17.68 7.59 -1.07
N GLU A 97 -17.22 6.43 -0.64
CA GLU A 97 -17.42 5.18 -1.37
C GLU A 97 -17.81 4.04 -0.44
N ALA A 98 -18.68 3.19 -0.95
CA ALA A 98 -19.03 1.91 -0.34
C ALA A 98 -18.28 0.82 -1.10
N ILE A 99 -17.43 0.08 -0.40
CA ILE A 99 -16.56 -0.92 -1.00
C ILE A 99 -17.04 -2.31 -0.58
N ASP A 100 -17.30 -3.13 -1.58
CA ASP A 100 -17.54 -4.57 -1.51
C ASP A 100 -16.25 -5.22 -2.02
N TYR A 101 -15.44 -5.78 -1.11
CA TYR A 101 -14.14 -6.31 -1.49
C TYR A 101 -14.18 -7.80 -1.85
N ASP A 102 -15.18 -8.54 -1.35
CA ASP A 102 -15.34 -9.97 -1.62
C ASP A 102 -16.31 -10.27 -2.79
N LEU A 103 -16.93 -9.22 -3.33
CA LEU A 103 -17.81 -9.21 -4.50
C LEU A 103 -19.12 -9.97 -4.27
N ASP A 104 -19.62 -9.98 -3.03
CA ASP A 104 -20.89 -10.62 -2.66
C ASP A 104 -22.14 -9.75 -2.95
N ASN A 105 -21.95 -8.52 -3.45
CA ASN A 105 -22.95 -7.47 -3.70
C ASN A 105 -23.47 -6.76 -2.44
N ALA A 106 -22.79 -6.91 -1.30
CA ALA A 106 -23.02 -6.13 -0.09
C ALA A 106 -21.75 -5.32 0.25
N PRO A 107 -21.88 -4.06 0.69
CA PRO A 107 -20.71 -3.29 1.08
C PRO A 107 -20.09 -3.84 2.37
N ASP A 108 -18.79 -4.10 2.34
CA ASP A 108 -17.98 -4.51 3.49
C ASP A 108 -17.57 -3.34 4.38
N PHE A 109 -17.34 -2.19 3.76
CA PHE A 109 -16.98 -0.96 4.48
C PHE A 109 -17.28 0.29 3.66
N HIS A 110 -17.39 1.40 4.38
CA HIS A 110 -17.48 2.74 3.80
C HIS A 110 -16.21 3.52 4.11
N ILE A 111 -15.71 4.22 3.09
CA ILE A 111 -14.54 5.08 3.18
C ILE A 111 -14.96 6.52 2.87
N SER A 112 -14.49 7.45 3.69
CA SER A 112 -14.55 8.88 3.37
C SER A 112 -13.15 9.46 3.41
N ILE A 113 -12.80 10.22 2.37
CA ILE A 113 -11.49 10.83 2.20
C ILE A 113 -11.67 12.32 1.94
N ASN A 114 -11.02 13.14 2.77
CA ASN A 114 -10.79 14.54 2.46
C ASN A 114 -9.39 14.66 1.86
N THR A 115 -9.31 14.91 0.55
CA THR A 115 -8.03 14.92 -0.17
C THR A 115 -7.19 16.16 0.10
N GLN A 116 -7.81 17.23 0.63
CA GLN A 116 -7.12 18.46 1.02
C GLN A 116 -6.45 18.34 2.40
N SER A 117 -7.18 17.84 3.41
CA SER A 117 -6.63 17.62 4.75
C SER A 117 -5.87 16.29 4.89
N ASN A 118 -6.01 15.39 3.91
CA ASN A 118 -5.56 14.00 3.99
C ASN A 118 -6.13 13.29 5.22
N GLU A 119 -7.39 13.57 5.54
CA GLU A 119 -8.14 12.87 6.57
C GLU A 119 -8.91 11.71 5.95
N TYR A 120 -8.89 10.58 6.63
CA TYR A 120 -9.54 9.34 6.22
C TYR A 120 -10.45 8.89 7.35
N SER A 121 -11.66 8.45 7.00
CA SER A 121 -12.51 7.73 7.92
C SER A 121 -12.98 6.43 7.30
N LEU A 122 -12.98 5.39 8.12
CA LEU A 122 -13.43 4.06 7.77
C LEU A 122 -14.60 3.71 8.69
N LYS A 123 -15.68 3.26 8.08
CA LYS A 123 -16.80 2.66 8.80
C LYS A 123 -16.96 1.23 8.31
N ALA A 124 -16.56 0.28 9.15
CA ALA A 124 -16.77 -1.14 8.89
C ALA A 124 -18.28 -1.44 8.80
N ALA A 125 -18.67 -2.22 7.81
CA ALA A 125 -20.02 -2.79 7.69
C ALA A 125 -20.02 -4.28 8.04
N THR A 126 -18.86 -4.96 7.98
CA THR A 126 -18.66 -6.36 8.38
C THR A 126 -17.65 -6.49 9.53
N GLU A 127 -17.73 -7.58 10.31
CA GLU A 127 -16.83 -7.84 11.45
C GLU A 127 -15.38 -8.15 11.03
N ASN A 128 -15.20 -8.57 9.77
CA ASN A 128 -13.89 -8.90 9.21
C ASN A 128 -13.04 -7.65 8.97
N VAL A 129 -13.67 -6.49 8.78
CA VAL A 129 -12.99 -5.20 8.60
C VAL A 129 -12.64 -4.61 9.97
N LYS A 130 -11.36 -4.31 10.20
CA LYS A 130 -10.89 -3.83 11.51
C LYS A 130 -10.66 -2.34 11.53
N GLN A 131 -9.71 -1.87 10.72
CA GLN A 131 -9.24 -0.48 10.76
C GLN A 131 -8.51 -0.13 9.46
N LEU A 132 -8.18 1.16 9.31
CA LEU A 132 -7.21 1.58 8.30
C LEU A 132 -5.83 1.05 8.69
N GLY A 133 -5.12 0.48 7.73
CA GLY A 133 -3.76 0.01 7.93
C GLY A 133 -2.84 1.17 8.34
N ALA A 134 -2.00 0.91 9.34
CA ALA A 134 -0.98 1.87 9.78
C ALA A 134 0.09 2.14 8.70
N GLU A 135 0.20 1.24 7.71
CA GLU A 135 1.17 1.29 6.63
C GLU A 135 0.53 1.84 5.34
N GLU A 136 1.00 3.03 4.96
CA GLU A 136 1.05 3.56 3.60
C GLU A 136 -0.26 4.05 2.96
N VAL A 137 -0.69 5.24 3.39
CA VAL A 137 -1.44 6.12 2.49
C VAL A 137 -0.45 6.78 1.53
N TYR A 138 -0.41 6.32 0.28
CA TYR A 138 0.33 7.03 -0.77
C TYR A 138 -0.48 8.22 -1.26
N VAL A 139 0.08 9.41 -1.06
CA VAL A 139 -0.55 10.69 -1.43
C VAL A 139 0.20 11.27 -2.63
N LEU A 140 -0.46 11.24 -3.80
CA LEU A 140 -0.07 12.02 -4.98
C LEU A 140 -1.24 12.93 -5.36
N GLU A 141 -1.03 14.06 -6.04
CA GLU A 141 -2.15 14.98 -6.37
C GLU A 141 -3.34 14.28 -7.04
N ASN A 142 -3.06 13.30 -7.90
CA ASN A 142 -4.06 12.55 -8.66
C ASN A 142 -4.34 11.14 -8.12
N ARG A 143 -3.71 10.72 -7.01
CA ARG A 143 -3.85 9.35 -6.46
C ARG A 143 -3.91 9.32 -4.94
N ARG A 144 -4.79 8.47 -4.42
CA ARG A 144 -4.78 8.02 -3.02
C ARG A 144 -4.79 6.51 -3.02
N THR A 145 -3.86 5.90 -2.31
CA THR A 145 -3.87 4.47 -2.02
C THR A 145 -4.21 4.29 -0.56
N ILE A 146 -5.14 3.40 -0.24
CA ILE A 146 -5.46 3.02 1.13
C ILE A 146 -5.34 1.52 1.29
N ARG A 147 -4.95 1.09 2.48
CA ARG A 147 -5.02 -0.31 2.91
C ARG A 147 -5.97 -0.42 4.07
N VAL A 148 -6.91 -1.37 3.98
CA VAL A 148 -7.86 -1.67 5.05
C VAL A 148 -7.49 -3.02 5.64
N GLU A 149 -7.28 -3.07 6.95
CA GLU A 149 -6.96 -4.30 7.67
C GLU A 149 -8.20 -5.18 7.77
N ILE A 150 -8.03 -6.44 7.40
CA ILE A 150 -9.08 -7.45 7.37
C ILE A 150 -8.63 -8.74 8.03
N GLU A 151 -9.59 -9.50 8.55
CA GLU A 151 -9.39 -10.83 9.13
C GLU A 151 -10.26 -11.89 8.43
N ARG A 152 -9.83 -13.15 8.51
CA ARG A 152 -10.53 -14.34 8.03
C ARG A 152 -10.88 -15.26 9.18
#